data_AF-A0A447TBK0-F1
#
_entry.id   AF-A0A447TBK0-F1
#
_cell.length_a   1.000
_cell.length_b   1.000
_cell.length_c   1.000
_cell.angle_alpha   90.00
_cell.angle_beta   90.00
_cell.angle_gamma   90.00
#
_symmetry.space_group_name_H-M   'P 1'
#
loop_
_entity.id
_entity.type
_entity.pdbx_description
1 polymer ?
#
loop_
_entity_poly.entity_id
_entity_poly.type
_entity_poly.pdbx_seq_one_letter_code
_entity_poly.pdbx_strand_id
1 'polypeptide(L)'
;MGILSNDGVRLPTVYIDKMRFAEATPYETSLAQAPTRGVRVLPPEIPQLVRQVLSEVVDKGTAHRVAGAFDRKKGEHTLIGGKTGTGDNRFKTFSRGGGLTSARVVSRSGAFVFYIGDHYFGTIVAYVAGPKAADYKFTSALPVQVLKVLAPTLLPRLDYTPRETSRGADSVAEGMPDAGLPPGTPLCLVPSMSGVCQLLQPRR
;
A
#
# COMPACT_ATOMS: atom_id res chain seq x y z
N MET A 1 1.96 -2.78 0.86
CA MET A 1 2.36 -1.35 0.91
C MET A 1 3.46 -1.10 1.92
N GLY A 2 3.32 -1.48 3.19
CA GLY A 2 4.40 -1.27 4.18
C GLY A 2 5.79 -1.77 3.75
N ILE A 3 5.90 -2.95 3.12
CA ILE A 3 7.18 -3.42 2.55
C ILE A 3 7.69 -2.46 1.45
N LEU A 4 6.79 -1.95 0.60
CA LEU A 4 7.16 -1.04 -0.48
C LEU A 4 7.54 0.35 0.04
N SER A 5 6.85 0.85 1.07
CA SER A 5 7.15 2.11 1.76
C SER A 5 8.44 2.03 2.59
N ASN A 6 8.94 0.82 2.89
CA ASN A 6 10.17 0.59 3.63
C ASN A 6 11.28 0.01 2.73
N ASP A 7 11.31 0.38 1.45
CA ASP A 7 12.36 -0.03 0.50
C ASP A 7 12.66 -1.54 0.51
N GLY A 8 11.63 -2.37 0.67
CA GLY A 8 11.74 -3.82 0.58
C GLY A 8 12.01 -4.50 1.91
N VAL A 9 12.07 -3.75 3.00
CA VAL A 9 12.20 -4.26 4.36
C VAL A 9 10.83 -4.48 4.98
N ARG A 10 10.57 -5.72 5.40
CA ARG A 10 9.40 -6.06 6.21
C ARG A 10 9.71 -5.77 7.68
N LEU A 11 9.15 -4.68 8.18
CA LEU A 11 9.19 -4.36 9.60
C LEU A 11 8.21 -5.22 10.42
N PRO A 12 8.52 -5.52 11.69
CA PRO A 12 7.59 -6.18 12.60
C PRO A 12 6.34 -5.30 12.82
N THR A 13 5.18 -5.92 13.01
CA THR A 13 3.96 -5.20 13.39
C THR A 13 3.97 -4.94 14.89
N VAL A 14 4.09 -3.67 15.27
CA VAL A 14 4.05 -3.21 16.66
C VAL A 14 2.82 -2.33 16.84
N TYR A 15 1.91 -2.72 17.73
CA TYR A 15 0.70 -1.95 18.05
C TYR A 15 0.88 -1.06 19.29
N ILE A 16 1.69 -1.53 20.24
CA ILE A 16 1.99 -0.83 21.49
C ILE A 16 3.51 -0.95 21.69
N ASP A 17 4.19 0.18 21.71
CA ASP A 17 5.64 0.28 21.85
C ASP A 17 6.07 0.30 23.32
N LYS A 18 5.33 1.05 24.15
CA LYS A 18 5.61 1.28 25.56
C LYS A 18 4.33 1.48 26.35
N MET A 19 4.25 0.82 27.50
CA MET A 19 3.25 1.07 28.53
C MET A 19 3.97 1.52 29.80
N ARG A 20 3.46 2.59 30.41
CA ARG A 20 3.94 3.12 31.68
C ARG A 20 2.82 3.01 32.71
N PHE A 21 3.11 2.37 33.83
CA PHE A 21 2.16 2.14 34.92
C PHE A 21 2.61 2.90 36.17
N ALA A 22 1.64 3.39 36.93
CA ALA A 22 1.83 4.02 38.24
C ALA A 22 2.93 5.12 38.22
N GLU A 23 2.90 5.96 37.18
CA GLU A 23 3.83 7.08 36.99
C GLU A 23 3.88 7.97 38.23
N ALA A 24 5.09 8.41 38.61
CA ALA A 24 5.33 9.21 39.80
C ALA A 24 4.94 8.54 41.14
N THR A 25 4.95 7.20 41.18
CA THR A 25 4.82 6.43 42.43
C THR A 25 6.02 5.48 42.61
N PRO A 26 6.30 4.99 43.83
CA PRO A 26 7.31 3.95 44.05
C PRO A 26 7.08 2.64 43.27
N TYR A 27 5.88 2.44 42.71
CA TYR A 27 5.51 1.28 41.91
C TYR A 27 5.62 1.53 40.40
N GLU A 28 6.22 2.65 39.98
CA GLU A 28 6.37 2.99 38.56
C GLU A 28 7.04 1.83 37.81
N THR A 29 6.34 1.32 36.80
CA THR A 29 6.80 0.19 35.99
C THR A 29 6.65 0.55 34.53
N SER A 30 7.72 0.37 33.76
CA SER A 30 7.68 0.53 32.31
C SER A 30 7.86 -0.81 31.61
N LEU A 31 6.89 -1.15 30.77
CA LEU A 31 6.98 -2.28 29.85
C LEU A 31 7.23 -1.70 28.45
N ALA A 32 8.34 -2.07 27.82
CA ALA A 32 8.67 -1.66 26.47
C ALA A 32 9.05 -2.88 25.64
N GLN A 33 8.66 -2.89 24.37
CA GLN A 33 9.07 -3.94 23.45
C GLN A 33 10.53 -3.72 23.04
N ALA A 34 11.34 -4.78 23.05
CA ALA A 34 12.69 -4.72 22.52
C ALA A 34 12.65 -4.43 20.99
N PRO A 35 13.50 -3.52 20.48
CA PRO A 35 13.56 -3.23 19.06
C PRO A 35 13.82 -4.52 18.27
N THR A 36 12.84 -4.93 17.47
CA THR A 36 12.98 -6.09 16.60
C THR A 36 13.42 -5.62 15.22
N ARG A 37 14.48 -6.23 14.70
CA ARG A 37 15.02 -5.91 13.38
C ARG A 37 14.01 -6.23 12.28
N GLY A 38 14.00 -5.41 11.24
CA GLY A 38 13.28 -5.70 10.00
C GLY A 38 13.94 -6.85 9.25
N VAL A 39 13.24 -7.42 8.27
CA VAL A 39 13.81 -8.43 7.37
C VAL A 39 13.74 -7.92 5.94
N ARG A 40 14.87 -7.89 5.22
CA ARG A 40 14.84 -7.56 3.80
C ARG A 40 14.20 -8.70 3.02
N VAL A 41 13.06 -8.41 2.37
CA VAL A 41 12.29 -9.37 1.58
C VAL A 41 12.27 -9.01 0.09
N LEU A 42 12.65 -7.78 -0.27
CA LEU A 42 12.84 -7.33 -1.64
C LEU A 42 14.12 -6.47 -1.76
N PRO A 43 14.84 -6.55 -2.89
CA PRO A 43 15.87 -5.57 -3.24
C PRO A 43 15.25 -4.16 -3.31
N PRO A 44 15.96 -3.09 -2.91
CA PRO A 44 15.40 -1.74 -2.81
C PRO A 44 14.91 -1.15 -4.14
N GLU A 45 15.46 -1.59 -5.26
CA GLU A 45 15.10 -1.13 -6.61
C GLU A 45 13.67 -1.53 -6.98
N ILE A 46 13.20 -2.68 -6.48
CA ILE A 46 11.86 -3.20 -6.79
C ILE A 46 10.76 -2.32 -6.17
N PRO A 47 10.74 -2.04 -4.85
CA PRO A 47 9.86 -1.06 -4.23
C PRO A 47 9.87 0.30 -4.91
N GLN A 48 11.04 0.84 -5.24
CA GLN A 48 11.16 2.15 -5.86
C GLN A 48 10.42 2.21 -7.20
N LEU A 49 10.63 1.21 -8.07
CA LEU A 49 9.91 1.09 -9.34
C LEU A 49 8.41 0.86 -9.11
N VAL A 50 8.04 -0.06 -8.21
CA VAL A 50 6.63 -0.41 -7.98
C VAL A 50 5.84 0.78 -7.44
N ARG A 51 6.44 1.63 -6.58
CA ARG A 51 5.79 2.87 -6.12
C ARG A 51 5.47 3.78 -7.31
N GLN A 52 6.43 4.03 -8.20
CA GLN A 52 6.18 4.85 -9.40
C GLN A 52 5.04 4.29 -10.26
N VAL A 53 5.01 2.98 -10.52
CA VAL A 53 3.92 2.37 -11.29
C VAL A 53 2.57 2.47 -10.57
N LEU A 54 2.57 2.34 -9.24
CA LEU A 54 1.34 2.48 -8.44
C LEU A 54 0.82 3.92 -8.37
N SER A 55 1.68 4.93 -8.57
CA SER A 55 1.21 6.33 -8.66
C SER A 55 0.40 6.55 -9.92
N GLU A 56 0.71 5.89 -11.03
CA GLU A 56 -0.05 6.00 -12.28
C GLU A 56 -1.52 5.57 -12.13
N VAL A 57 -1.81 4.64 -11.22
CA VAL A 57 -3.19 4.23 -10.90
C VAL A 57 -3.98 5.38 -10.27
N VAL A 58 -3.29 6.26 -9.55
CA VAL A 58 -3.85 7.49 -8.97
C VAL A 58 -3.79 8.63 -9.98
N ASP A 59 -2.77 8.75 -10.82
CA ASP A 59 -2.70 9.87 -11.76
C ASP A 59 -3.69 9.72 -12.91
N LYS A 60 -3.84 8.51 -13.46
CA LYS A 60 -4.58 8.25 -14.70
C LYS A 60 -5.56 7.09 -14.60
N GLY A 61 -5.52 6.35 -13.49
CA GLY A 61 -6.24 5.09 -13.35
C GLY A 61 -7.51 5.15 -12.50
N THR A 62 -7.91 3.97 -12.04
CA THR A 62 -9.12 3.76 -11.22
C THR A 62 -9.14 4.51 -9.88
N ALA A 63 -7.99 5.01 -9.39
CA ALA A 63 -7.89 5.79 -8.17
C ALA A 63 -7.80 7.30 -8.43
N HIS A 64 -8.03 7.78 -9.66
CA HIS A 64 -7.89 9.18 -10.07
C HIS A 64 -8.58 10.22 -9.18
N ARG A 65 -9.67 9.84 -8.51
CA ARG A 65 -10.39 10.74 -7.61
C ARG A 65 -9.52 11.30 -6.47
N VAL A 66 -8.49 10.58 -6.01
CA VAL A 66 -7.60 11.02 -4.93
C VAL A 66 -6.36 11.77 -5.41
N ALA A 67 -6.18 11.94 -6.72
CA ALA A 67 -5.11 12.77 -7.27
C ALA A 67 -5.18 14.20 -6.70
N GLY A 68 -4.04 14.70 -6.23
CA GLY A 68 -3.89 16.02 -5.62
C GLY A 68 -4.61 16.22 -4.28
N ALA A 69 -5.27 15.19 -3.73
CA ALA A 69 -6.00 15.34 -2.46
C ALA A 69 -5.07 15.60 -1.26
N PHE A 70 -3.80 15.16 -1.36
CA PHE A 70 -2.77 15.34 -0.35
C PHE A 70 -1.70 16.38 -0.76
N ASP A 71 -1.98 17.19 -1.77
CA ASP A 71 -1.08 18.26 -2.17
C ASP A 71 -1.05 19.36 -1.11
N ARG A 72 0.14 19.89 -0.86
CA ARG A 72 0.33 20.95 0.13
C ARG A 72 -0.05 22.31 -0.46
N LYS A 73 -0.41 23.24 0.43
CA LYS A 73 -0.80 24.64 0.11
C LYS A 73 0.27 25.46 -0.65
N LYS A 74 1.43 24.89 -0.94
CA LYS A 74 2.56 25.55 -1.61
C LYS A 74 2.95 24.93 -2.97
N GLY A 75 2.07 24.12 -3.56
CA GLY A 75 2.33 23.46 -4.85
C GLY A 75 3.30 22.28 -4.76
N GLU A 76 3.66 21.86 -3.54
CA GLU A 76 4.44 20.65 -3.31
C GLU A 76 3.51 19.44 -3.45
N HIS A 77 3.69 18.71 -4.55
CA HIS A 77 2.91 17.52 -4.88
C HIS A 77 3.35 16.35 -4.01
N THR A 78 2.40 15.75 -3.29
CA THR A 78 2.67 14.56 -2.49
C THR A 78 2.46 13.33 -3.36
N LEU A 79 3.52 12.55 -3.57
CA LEU A 79 3.41 11.29 -4.30
C LEU A 79 2.45 10.34 -3.56
N ILE A 80 1.35 10.00 -4.21
CA ILE A 80 0.37 9.03 -3.74
C ILE A 80 0.25 7.92 -4.77
N GLY A 81 0.24 6.67 -4.31
CA GLY A 81 0.08 5.53 -5.18
C GLY A 81 -0.69 4.42 -4.49
N GLY A 82 -1.28 3.54 -5.27
CA GLY A 82 -2.03 2.44 -4.70
C GLY A 82 -2.73 1.58 -5.73
N LYS A 83 -3.41 0.55 -5.25
CA LYS A 83 -4.20 -0.34 -6.09
C LYS A 83 -5.61 -0.48 -5.57
N THR A 84 -6.53 -0.43 -6.52
CA THR A 84 -7.96 -0.66 -6.34
C THR A 84 -8.30 -2.13 -6.52
N GLY A 85 -9.28 -2.62 -5.76
CA GLY A 85 -9.88 -3.94 -5.94
C GLY A 85 -11.40 -3.86 -5.80
N THR A 86 -12.14 -4.52 -6.67
CA THR A 86 -13.60 -4.67 -6.54
C THR A 86 -13.94 -6.15 -6.65
N GLY A 87 -14.73 -6.67 -5.70
CA GLY A 87 -15.17 -8.06 -5.70
C GLY A 87 -16.70 -8.15 -5.60
N ASP A 88 -17.30 -8.99 -6.44
CA ASP A 88 -18.71 -9.40 -6.31
C ASP A 88 -18.79 -10.92 -6.16
N ASN A 89 -18.63 -11.41 -4.93
CA ASN A 89 -18.72 -12.84 -4.67
C ASN A 89 -20.15 -13.33 -4.95
N ARG A 90 -20.30 -14.34 -5.81
CA ARG A 90 -21.59 -14.93 -6.16
C ARG A 90 -21.53 -16.45 -6.06
N PHE A 91 -22.55 -17.02 -5.44
CA PHE A 91 -22.77 -18.46 -5.44
C PHE A 91 -23.60 -18.83 -6.67
N LYS A 92 -23.04 -19.67 -7.54
CA LYS A 92 -23.68 -20.13 -8.77
C LYS A 92 -23.98 -21.63 -8.66
N THR A 93 -25.22 -22.02 -8.93
CA THR A 93 -25.64 -23.43 -9.01
C THR A 93 -25.77 -23.82 -10.47
N PHE A 94 -25.25 -25.00 -10.84
CA PHE A 94 -25.31 -25.53 -12.20
C PHE A 94 -26.13 -26.83 -12.24
N SER A 95 -26.82 -27.07 -13.35
CA SER A 95 -27.55 -28.31 -13.59
C SER A 95 -26.59 -29.43 -14.02
N ARG A 96 -27.09 -30.68 -14.04
CA ARG A 96 -26.31 -31.84 -14.49
C ARG A 96 -25.78 -31.71 -15.92
N GLY A 97 -26.39 -30.87 -16.75
CA GLY A 97 -25.95 -30.54 -18.11
C GLY A 97 -25.05 -29.30 -18.22
N GLY A 98 -24.58 -28.74 -17.11
CA GLY A 98 -23.71 -27.55 -17.07
C GLY A 98 -24.44 -26.20 -17.22
N GLY A 99 -25.77 -26.20 -17.31
CA GLY A 99 -26.56 -24.97 -17.41
C GLY A 99 -26.65 -24.23 -16.07
N LEU A 100 -26.42 -22.91 -16.06
CA LEU A 100 -26.56 -22.09 -14.85
C LEU A 100 -28.02 -22.09 -14.38
N THR A 101 -28.27 -22.60 -13.18
CA THR A 101 -29.62 -22.76 -12.60
C THR A 101 -29.97 -21.62 -11.65
N SER A 102 -28.98 -21.11 -10.89
CA SER A 102 -29.17 -19.91 -10.07
C SER A 102 -27.84 -19.21 -9.83
N ALA A 103 -27.89 -17.90 -9.59
CA ALA A 103 -26.75 -17.11 -9.17
C ALA A 103 -27.21 -16.12 -8.09
N ARG A 104 -26.69 -16.26 -6.87
CA ARG A 104 -27.00 -15.36 -5.75
C ARG A 104 -25.76 -14.62 -5.28
N VAL A 105 -25.91 -13.34 -4.93
CA VAL A 105 -24.81 -12.55 -4.37
C VAL A 105 -24.52 -13.04 -2.94
N VAL A 106 -23.25 -13.21 -2.63
CA VAL A 106 -22.72 -13.62 -1.32
C VAL A 106 -22.11 -12.44 -0.58
N SER A 107 -21.36 -11.59 -1.29
CA SER A 107 -20.80 -10.36 -0.74
C SER A 107 -20.37 -9.39 -1.83
N ARG A 108 -20.32 -8.11 -1.50
CA ARG A 108 -19.72 -7.07 -2.34
C ARG A 108 -18.60 -6.37 -1.57
N SER A 109 -17.46 -6.17 -2.22
CA SER A 109 -16.32 -5.47 -1.67
C SER A 109 -15.76 -4.43 -2.64
N GLY A 110 -15.26 -3.33 -2.08
CA GLY A 110 -14.41 -2.35 -2.73
C GLY A 110 -13.24 -2.07 -1.82
N ALA A 111 -12.02 -2.12 -2.33
CA ALA A 111 -10.81 -1.90 -1.57
C ALA A 111 -9.90 -0.90 -2.28
N PHE A 112 -9.19 -0.10 -1.49
CA PHE A 112 -8.06 0.69 -1.94
C PHE A 112 -6.92 0.53 -0.93
N VAL A 113 -5.81 -0.03 -1.41
CA VAL A 113 -4.56 -0.19 -0.65
C VAL A 113 -3.59 0.85 -1.21
N PHE A 114 -3.00 1.69 -0.37
CA PHE A 114 -2.28 2.87 -0.82
C PHE A 114 -1.07 3.21 0.05
N TYR A 115 -0.22 4.10 -0.46
CA TYR A 115 0.79 4.84 0.29
C TYR A 115 0.68 6.35 0.02
N ILE A 116 1.16 7.17 0.94
CA ILE A 116 1.21 8.64 0.86
C ILE A 116 2.62 9.07 1.25
N GLY A 117 3.35 9.65 0.30
CA GLY A 117 4.75 10.01 0.45
C GLY A 117 5.61 8.80 0.85
N ASP A 118 6.57 9.04 1.74
CA ASP A 118 7.53 8.03 2.18
C ASP A 118 7.17 7.36 3.51
N HIS A 119 6.21 7.91 4.26
CA HIS A 119 5.96 7.50 5.66
C HIS A 119 4.67 6.74 5.86
N TYR A 120 3.66 7.00 5.04
CA TYR A 120 2.32 6.52 5.32
C TYR A 120 1.85 5.51 4.30
N PHE A 121 1.15 4.49 4.80
CA PHE A 121 0.43 3.56 3.98
C PHE A 121 -0.83 3.09 4.71
N GLY A 122 -1.80 2.63 3.94
CA GLY A 122 -3.09 2.28 4.49
C GLY A 122 -3.90 1.38 3.57
N THR A 123 -5.04 0.97 4.10
CA THR A 123 -6.03 0.18 3.38
C THR A 123 -7.41 0.61 3.84
N ILE A 124 -8.29 0.93 2.88
CA ILE A 124 -9.70 1.21 3.14
C ILE A 124 -10.51 0.15 2.39
N VAL A 125 -11.40 -0.53 3.12
CA VAL A 125 -12.28 -1.56 2.57
C VAL A 125 -13.73 -1.18 2.88
N ALA A 126 -14.55 -1.10 1.84
CA ALA A 126 -16.00 -1.14 1.94
C ALA A 126 -16.46 -2.58 1.69
N TYR A 127 -17.24 -3.13 2.61
CA TYR A 127 -17.68 -4.52 2.55
C TYR A 127 -19.13 -4.67 2.99
N VAL A 128 -19.91 -5.40 2.19
CA VAL A 128 -21.28 -5.81 2.54
C VAL A 128 -21.40 -7.32 2.37
N ALA A 129 -21.80 -8.00 3.44
CA ALA A 129 -22.01 -9.44 3.47
C ALA A 129 -23.48 -9.82 3.21
N GLY A 130 -23.67 -11.04 2.76
CA GLY A 130 -24.96 -11.70 2.66
C GLY A 130 -25.77 -11.34 1.41
N PRO A 131 -26.99 -11.89 1.29
CA PRO A 131 -27.84 -11.70 0.11
C PRO A 131 -28.18 -10.23 -0.17
N LYS A 132 -28.29 -9.41 0.88
CA LYS A 132 -28.53 -7.96 0.77
C LYS A 132 -27.41 -7.20 0.05
N ALA A 133 -26.23 -7.81 -0.13
CA ALA A 133 -25.17 -7.21 -0.95
C ALA A 133 -25.59 -7.02 -2.43
N ALA A 134 -26.64 -7.71 -2.89
CA ALA A 134 -27.26 -7.47 -4.19
C ALA A 134 -27.85 -6.05 -4.33
N ASP A 135 -28.31 -5.46 -3.23
CA ASP A 135 -28.94 -4.13 -3.22
C ASP A 135 -27.91 -2.99 -3.31
N TYR A 136 -26.63 -3.30 -3.07
CA TYR A 136 -25.55 -2.31 -3.10
C TYR A 136 -24.83 -2.30 -4.45
N LYS A 137 -24.63 -1.09 -4.99
CA LYS A 137 -23.90 -0.85 -6.23
C LYS A 137 -22.72 0.09 -5.98
N PHE A 138 -21.66 -0.43 -5.37
CA PHE A 138 -20.40 0.31 -5.22
C PHE A 138 -19.20 -0.49 -5.75
N THR A 139 -18.12 0.23 -6.05
CA THR A 139 -16.82 -0.29 -6.48
C THR A 139 -15.73 0.23 -5.55
N SER A 140 -14.47 -0.05 -5.87
CA SER A 140 -13.29 0.60 -5.25
C SER A 140 -13.30 2.13 -5.29
N ALA A 141 -14.15 2.76 -6.12
CA ALA A 141 -14.34 4.20 -6.11
C ALA A 141 -14.80 4.75 -4.75
N LEU A 142 -15.60 3.97 -4.00
CA LEU A 142 -16.09 4.38 -2.68
C LEU A 142 -14.94 4.53 -1.67
N PRO A 143 -14.09 3.51 -1.43
CA PRO A 143 -12.86 3.66 -0.62
C PRO A 143 -11.96 4.82 -1.03
N VAL A 144 -11.74 5.00 -2.34
CA VAL A 144 -10.92 6.11 -2.87
C VAL A 144 -11.54 7.46 -2.50
N GLN A 145 -12.86 7.60 -2.64
CA GLN A 145 -13.59 8.81 -2.27
C GLN A 145 -13.55 9.06 -0.76
N VAL A 146 -13.66 8.02 0.06
CA VAL A 146 -13.52 8.13 1.53
C VAL A 146 -12.14 8.68 1.88
N LEU A 147 -11.07 8.17 1.27
CA LEU A 147 -9.72 8.70 1.51
C LEU A 147 -9.61 10.19 1.14
N LYS A 148 -10.18 10.59 0.01
CA LYS A 148 -10.21 11.99 -0.42
C LYS A 148 -10.91 12.89 0.60
N VAL A 149 -12.06 12.46 1.11
CA VAL A 149 -12.83 13.23 2.12
C VAL A 149 -12.07 13.34 3.44
N LEU A 150 -11.29 12.32 3.81
CA LEU A 150 -10.45 12.35 5.00
C LEU A 150 -9.18 13.20 4.84
N ALA A 151 -8.76 13.50 3.61
CA ALA A 151 -7.49 14.18 3.35
C ALA A 151 -7.32 15.51 4.13
N PRO A 152 -8.31 16.42 4.22
CA PRO A 152 -8.19 17.65 5.01
C PRO A 152 -7.95 17.42 6.51
N THR A 153 -8.46 16.31 7.05
CA THR A 153 -8.25 15.92 8.47
C THR A 153 -6.90 15.25 8.68
N LEU A 154 -6.39 14.54 7.67
CA LEU A 154 -5.12 13.83 7.73
C LEU A 154 -3.94 14.77 7.45
N LEU A 155 -4.03 15.63 6.44
CA LEU A 155 -2.97 16.53 5.97
C LEU A 155 -2.18 17.23 7.11
N PRO A 156 -2.82 17.81 8.15
CA PRO A 156 -2.09 18.48 9.24
C PRO A 156 -1.30 17.55 10.16
N ARG A 157 -1.52 16.23 10.09
CA ARG A 157 -0.92 15.20 10.95
C ARG A 157 0.14 14.37 10.24
N LEU A 158 0.30 14.56 8.94
CA LEU A 158 1.25 13.81 8.14
C LEU A 158 2.61 14.52 8.16
N ASP A 159 3.65 13.75 8.43
CA ASP A 159 5.05 14.10 8.24
C ASP A 159 5.44 13.85 6.77
N TYR A 160 6.01 14.86 6.14
CA TYR A 160 6.47 14.77 4.76
C TYR A 160 7.95 15.08 4.65
N THR A 161 8.68 15.06 5.76
CA THR A 161 10.14 15.13 5.75
C THR A 161 10.63 13.95 4.91
N PRO A 162 11.32 14.16 3.77
CA PRO A 162 11.76 13.04 2.94
C PRO A 162 12.55 12.06 3.79
N ARG A 163 12.18 10.79 3.73
CA ARG A 163 12.96 9.77 4.43
C ARG A 163 14.29 9.65 3.71
N GLU A 164 15.41 9.76 4.42
CA GLU A 164 16.72 9.46 3.83
C GLU A 164 16.68 8.01 3.33
N THR A 165 16.48 7.87 2.02
CA THR A 165 16.48 6.59 1.33
C THR A 165 17.81 5.90 1.62
N SER A 166 17.76 4.60 1.90
CA SER A 166 18.90 3.67 2.13
C SER A 166 19.52 3.53 3.54
N ARG A 167 19.36 4.42 4.52
CA ARG A 167 19.99 4.18 5.85
C ARG A 167 19.06 3.64 6.93
N GLY A 168 17.83 4.12 7.01
CA GLY A 168 16.95 3.81 8.14
C GLY A 168 16.36 2.39 8.13
N ALA A 169 16.15 1.80 6.95
CA ALA A 169 15.60 0.45 6.81
C ALA A 169 16.71 -0.60 6.77
N ASP A 170 17.82 -0.29 6.11
CA ASP A 170 19.00 -1.15 5.97
C ASP A 170 19.78 -1.30 7.28
N SER A 171 19.87 -0.23 8.08
CA SER A 171 20.53 -0.29 9.40
C SER A 171 19.82 -1.20 10.41
N VAL A 172 18.54 -1.53 10.16
CA VAL A 172 17.73 -2.39 11.02
C VAL A 172 17.32 -3.70 10.34
N ALA A 173 17.74 -3.96 9.09
CA ALA A 173 17.33 -5.14 8.35
C ALA A 173 18.33 -6.29 8.50
N GLU A 174 17.84 -7.49 8.81
CA GLU A 174 18.56 -8.73 8.61
C GLU A 174 18.18 -9.35 7.27
N GLY A 175 19.16 -9.83 6.49
CA GLY A 175 18.92 -10.48 5.19
C GLY A 175 19.87 -10.02 4.09
N MET A 176 19.58 -10.45 2.85
CA MET A 176 20.44 -10.28 1.67
C MET A 176 20.86 -8.82 1.49
N PRO A 177 22.16 -8.51 1.30
CA PRO A 177 22.60 -7.13 1.18
C PRO A 177 22.05 -6.48 -0.09
N ASP A 178 21.97 -5.14 -0.05
CA ASP A 178 21.83 -4.28 -1.22
C ASP A 178 22.80 -4.78 -2.31
N ALA A 179 22.31 -4.99 -3.53
CA ALA A 179 23.13 -5.45 -4.65
C ALA A 179 24.16 -4.39 -5.08
N GLY A 180 24.15 -3.21 -4.44
CA GLY A 180 25.10 -2.14 -4.68
C GLY A 180 24.85 -1.43 -6.00
N LEU A 181 23.61 -1.45 -6.50
CA LEU A 181 23.27 -0.69 -7.69
C LEU A 181 23.19 0.81 -7.34
N PRO A 182 23.93 1.68 -8.04
CA PRO A 182 23.83 3.11 -7.79
C PRO A 182 22.40 3.60 -8.07
N PRO A 183 21.86 4.52 -7.25
CA PRO A 183 20.53 5.07 -7.43
C PRO A 183 20.39 5.67 -8.84
N GLY A 184 19.34 5.26 -9.55
CA GLY A 184 19.08 5.70 -10.93
C GLY A 184 19.64 4.79 -12.03
N THR A 185 20.23 3.63 -11.71
CA THR A 185 20.59 2.65 -12.73
C THR A 185 19.32 2.00 -13.29
N PRO A 186 18.98 2.19 -14.58
CA PRO A 186 17.85 1.49 -15.17
C PRO A 186 18.12 -0.03 -15.14
N LEU A 187 17.10 -0.81 -14.75
CA LEU A 187 17.15 -2.28 -14.66
C LEU A 187 17.66 -2.98 -15.94
N CYS A 188 17.69 -2.28 -17.08
CA CYS A 188 18.22 -2.82 -18.34
C CYS A 188 19.77 -2.96 -18.37
N LEU A 189 20.50 -2.62 -17.30
CA LEU A 189 21.95 -2.86 -17.18
C LEU A 189 22.33 -4.09 -16.33
N VAL A 190 21.36 -4.82 -15.79
CA VAL A 190 21.62 -6.08 -15.07
C VAL A 190 21.81 -7.20 -16.09
N PRO A 191 23.00 -7.82 -16.22
CA PRO A 191 23.31 -8.76 -17.30
C PRO A 191 22.43 -10.03 -17.30
N SER A 192 21.75 -10.36 -16.20
CA SER A 192 20.85 -11.52 -16.09
C SER A 192 19.39 -11.25 -16.46
N MET A 193 18.98 -9.99 -16.73
CA MET A 193 17.57 -9.59 -16.90
C MET A 193 17.27 -8.90 -18.24
N SER A 194 18.11 -9.14 -19.25
CA SER A 194 18.03 -8.56 -20.60
C SER A 194 16.71 -8.85 -21.34
N GLY A 195 15.95 -9.87 -20.95
CA GLY A 195 14.67 -10.23 -21.56
C GLY A 195 13.47 -9.35 -21.18
N VAL A 196 13.55 -8.55 -20.11
CA VAL A 196 12.39 -7.77 -19.61
C VAL A 196 12.16 -6.49 -20.43
N CYS A 197 13.20 -5.99 -21.10
CA CYS A 197 13.20 -4.71 -21.81
C CYS A 197 12.38 -4.77 -23.15
N GLN A 198 12.00 -5.95 -23.65
CA GLN A 198 11.23 -6.10 -24.92
C GLN A 198 9.71 -5.92 -24.79
N LEU A 199 9.16 -5.93 -23.57
CA LEU A 199 7.71 -5.79 -23.33
C LEU A 199 7.23 -4.35 -23.11
N LEU A 200 8.15 -3.39 -22.96
CA LEU A 200 7.87 -1.98 -22.63
C LEU A 200 8.14 -1.00 -23.78
N GLN A 201 8.58 -1.46 -24.95
CA GLN A 201 8.67 -0.58 -26.12
C GLN A 201 7.28 -0.40 -26.75
N PRO A 202 6.83 0.85 -27.01
CA PRO A 202 5.61 1.07 -27.77
C PRO A 202 5.80 0.48 -29.17
N ARG A 203 4.95 -0.48 -29.54
CA ARG A 203 4.83 -0.91 -30.94
C ARG A 203 4.36 0.31 -31.73
N ARG A 204 5.21 0.77 -32.65
CA ARG A 204 4.86 1.80 -33.64
C ARG A 204 3.70 1.36 -34.51
#